data_AF-A0A497SNI1-F1
#
_entry.id   AF-A0A497SNI1-F1
#
_cell.length_a   1.000
_cell.length_b   1.000
_cell.length_c   1.000
_cell.angle_alpha   90.00
_cell.angle_beta   90.00
_cell.angle_gamma   90.00
#
_symmetry.space_group_name_H-M   'P 1'
#
loop_
_entity.id
_entity.type
_entity.pdbx_description
1 polymer ?
#
loop_
_entity_poly.entity_id
_entity_poly.type
_entity_poly.pdbx_seq_one_letter_code
_entity_poly.pdbx_strand_id
1 'polypeptide(L)'
;MKQAILVRKDLKMGKGKIAAQVAHASLGAYKKTEKKIREKWEKEGSKKIVLKVENEAELIKRQEIAMEKKLPNFLVIDAGL
;
A
#
# COMPACT_ATOMS: atom_id res chain seq x y z
N MET A 1 2.92 -4.58 -14.62
CA MET A 1 2.17 -3.78 -13.62
C MET A 1 2.61 -4.18 -12.22
N LYS A 2 2.50 -3.28 -11.22
CA LYS A 2 2.96 -3.53 -9.85
C LYS A 2 2.13 -2.78 -8.83
N GLN A 3 2.07 -3.32 -7.62
CA GLN A 3 1.58 -2.64 -6.42
C GLN A 3 2.78 -2.20 -5.57
N ALA A 4 2.89 -0.91 -5.27
CA ALA A 4 3.87 -0.39 -4.31
C ALA A 4 3.20 -0.24 -2.94
N ILE A 5 3.81 -0.74 -1.89
CA ILE A 5 3.30 -0.70 -0.51
C ILE A 5 4.34 0.01 0.35
N LEU A 6 3.96 1.14 0.94
CA LEU A 6 4.85 1.97 1.74
C LEU A 6 4.61 1.70 3.22
N VAL A 7 5.67 1.42 3.97
CA VAL A 7 5.62 1.14 5.41
C VAL A 7 6.42 2.19 6.16
N ARG A 8 5.81 2.78 7.19
CA ARG A 8 6.45 3.73 8.09
C ARG A 8 7.53 3.05 8.94
N LYS A 9 8.74 3.60 8.91
CA LYS A 9 9.91 3.12 9.65
C LYS A 9 9.94 3.62 11.10
N ASP A 10 9.44 4.83 11.34
CA ASP A 10 9.38 5.47 12.66
C ASP A 10 8.50 4.73 13.68
N LEU A 11 7.51 3.95 13.23
CA LEU A 11 6.64 3.16 14.11
C LEU A 11 7.31 1.93 14.73
N LYS A 12 8.56 1.60 14.37
CA LYS A 12 9.34 0.46 14.92
C LYS A 12 8.58 -0.86 14.98
N MET A 13 7.67 -1.10 14.03
CA MET A 13 6.82 -2.29 14.00
C MET A 13 7.64 -3.57 13.87
N GLY A 14 7.26 -4.61 14.63
CA GLY A 14 7.81 -5.96 14.46
C GLY A 14 7.43 -6.57 13.11
N LYS A 15 8.19 -7.58 12.66
CA LYS A 15 8.01 -8.23 11.34
C LYS A 15 6.58 -8.72 11.11
N GLY A 16 5.94 -9.34 12.11
CA GLY A 16 4.57 -9.83 12.01
C GLY A 16 3.54 -8.71 11.84
N LYS A 17 3.69 -7.60 12.57
CA LYS A 17 2.82 -6.43 12.44
C LYS A 17 2.99 -5.78 11.07
N ILE A 18 4.23 -5.65 10.57
CA ILE A 18 4.49 -5.18 9.21
C ILE A 18 3.80 -6.08 8.17
N ALA A 19 3.91 -7.41 8.31
CA ALA A 19 3.27 -8.35 7.39
C ALA A 19 1.75 -8.17 7.35
N ALA A 20 1.10 -8.03 8.51
CA ALA A 20 -0.33 -7.77 8.61
C ALA A 20 -0.71 -6.44 7.95
N GLN A 21 0.01 -5.35 8.22
CA GLN A 21 -0.29 -4.05 7.62
C GLN A 21 -0.05 -4.02 6.11
N VAL A 22 0.99 -4.71 5.62
CA VAL A 22 1.23 -4.89 4.18
C VAL A 22 0.09 -5.67 3.52
N ALA A 23 -0.44 -6.71 4.17
CA ALA A 23 -1.59 -7.46 3.67
C ALA A 23 -2.86 -6.60 3.62
N HIS A 24 -3.13 -5.82 4.66
CA HIS A 24 -4.25 -4.88 4.69
C HIS A 24 -4.14 -3.82 3.58
N ALA A 25 -2.97 -3.22 3.40
CA ALA A 25 -2.71 -2.25 2.34
C ALA A 25 -2.92 -2.87 0.96
N SER A 26 -2.40 -4.08 0.75
CA SER A 26 -2.52 -4.80 -0.53
C SER A 26 -3.98 -5.03 -0.90
N LEU A 27 -4.77 -5.57 0.03
CA LEU A 27 -6.18 -5.88 -0.19
C LEU A 27 -7.04 -4.62 -0.35
N GLY A 28 -6.79 -3.59 0.47
CA GLY A 28 -7.53 -2.32 0.40
C GLY A 28 -7.35 -1.62 -0.95
N ALA A 29 -6.11 -1.54 -1.44
CA ALA A 29 -5.84 -0.94 -2.74
C ALA A 29 -6.37 -1.80 -3.90
N TYR A 30 -6.32 -3.14 -3.78
CA TYR A 30 -6.91 -4.05 -4.75
C TYR A 30 -8.42 -3.82 -4.91
N LYS A 31 -9.17 -3.71 -3.80
CA LYS A 31 -10.61 -3.46 -3.81
C LYS A 31 -11.00 -2.13 -4.46
N LYS A 32 -10.13 -1.12 -4.35
CA LYS A 32 -10.30 0.21 -4.98
C LYS A 32 -9.84 0.26 -6.44
N THR A 33 -9.24 -0.80 -6.96
CA THR A 33 -8.75 -0.86 -8.35
C THR A 33 -9.85 -1.39 -9.28
N GLU A 34 -9.98 -0.78 -10.46
CA GLU A 34 -10.91 -1.23 -11.50
C GLU A 34 -10.69 -2.70 -11.89
N LYS A 35 -11.78 -3.42 -12.18
CA LYS A 35 -11.77 -4.87 -12.46
C LYS A 35 -10.77 -5.24 -13.57
N LYS A 36 -10.78 -4.51 -14.69
CA LYS A 36 -9.89 -4.79 -15.83
C LYS A 36 -8.40 -4.61 -15.46
N ILE A 37 -8.08 -3.63 -14.62
CA ILE A 37 -6.71 -3.36 -14.19
C ILE A 37 -6.22 -4.46 -13.24
N ARG A 38 -7.03 -4.83 -12.24
CA ARG A 38 -6.63 -5.87 -11.28
C ARG A 38 -6.53 -7.27 -11.92
N GLU A 39 -7.42 -7.62 -12.85
CA GLU A 39 -7.33 -8.89 -13.60
C GLU A 39 -6.06 -8.97 -14.45
N LYS A 40 -5.66 -7.86 -15.08
CA LYS A 40 -4.39 -7.80 -15.81
C LYS A 40 -3.19 -7.95 -14.86
N TRP A 41 -3.24 -7.32 -13.68
CA TRP A 41 -2.17 -7.45 -12.68
C TRP A 41 -2.07 -8.86 -12.12
N GLU A 42 -3.20 -9.55 -11.92
CA GLU A 42 -3.25 -10.95 -11.50
C GLU A 42 -2.60 -11.87 -12.55
N LYS A 43 -2.95 -11.70 -13.83
CA LYS A 43 -2.34 -12.44 -14.96
C LYS A 43 -0.83 -12.20 -15.08
N GLU A 44 -0.35 -11.03 -14.64
CA GLU A 44 1.08 -10.69 -14.59
C GLU A 44 1.77 -11.13 -13.28
N GLY A 45 1.14 -12.00 -12.48
CA GLY A 45 1.73 -12.59 -11.27
C GLY A 45 1.61 -11.74 -10.01
N SER A 46 0.71 -10.75 -9.99
CA SER A 46 0.36 -9.97 -8.80
C SER A 46 1.56 -9.31 -8.08
N LYS A 47 2.51 -8.76 -8.85
CA LYS A 47 3.77 -8.20 -8.33
C LYS A 47 3.55 -7.12 -7.27
N LYS A 48 4.22 -7.27 -6.12
CA LYS A 48 4.22 -6.32 -4.99
C LYS A 48 5.65 -5.88 -4.70
N ILE A 49 5.82 -4.60 -4.36
CA ILE A 49 7.09 -4.03 -3.91
C ILE A 49 6.84 -3.31 -2.60
N VAL A 50 7.43 -3.80 -1.52
CA VAL A 50 7.32 -3.20 -0.19
C VAL A 50 8.52 -2.27 0.02
N LEU A 51 8.25 -1.01 0.34
CA LEU A 51 9.25 0.04 0.53
C LEU A 51 9.05 0.69 1.91
N LYS A 52 10.09 1.37 2.39
CA LYS A 52 10.04 2.14 3.63
C LYS A 52 9.88 3.62 3.33
N VAL A 53 9.17 4.31 4.20
CA VAL A 53 9.14 5.78 4.32
C VAL A 53 9.55 6.16 5.73
N GLU A 54 10.17 7.32 5.90
CA GLU A 54 10.76 7.68 7.18
C GLU A 54 9.70 8.02 8.23
N ASN A 55 8.60 8.67 7.85
CA ASN A 55 7.56 9.11 8.77
C ASN A 55 6.17 9.29 8.10
N GLU A 56 5.19 9.74 8.89
CA GLU A 56 3.83 10.01 8.43
C GLU A 56 3.74 11.05 7.33
N ALA A 57 4.45 12.18 7.49
CA ALA A 57 4.40 13.27 6.53
C ALA A 57 4.88 12.80 5.14
N GLU A 58 5.92 11.97 5.09
CA GLU A 58 6.34 11.36 3.82
C GLU A 58 5.26 10.43 3.26
N LEU A 59 4.65 9.57 4.10
CA LEU A 59 3.59 8.65 3.65
C LEU A 59 2.41 9.41 3.03
N ILE A 60 1.92 10.45 3.71
CA ILE A 60 0.80 11.28 3.27
C ILE A 60 1.14 11.99 1.96
N LYS A 61 2.33 12.60 1.86
CA LYS A 61 2.80 13.22 0.62
C LYS A 61 2.81 12.25 -0.57
N ARG A 62 3.24 10.99 -0.35
CA ARG A 62 3.21 9.96 -1.41
C ARG A 62 1.79 9.58 -1.79
N GLN A 63 0.87 9.56 -0.83
CA GLN A 63 -0.54 9.29 -1.08
C GLN A 63 -1.20 10.41 -1.91
N GLU A 64 -0.93 11.68 -1.57
CA GLU A 64 -1.42 12.83 -2.33
C GLU A 64 -0.98 12.76 -3.80
N ILE A 65 0.31 12.49 -4.06
CA ILE A 65 0.83 12.29 -5.42
C ILE A 65 0.10 11.13 -6.14
N ALA A 66 -0.23 10.05 -5.42
CA ALA A 66 -0.98 8.95 -6.01
C ALA A 66 -2.42 9.36 -6.36
N MET A 67 -3.08 10.17 -5.51
CA MET A 67 -4.42 10.71 -5.77
C MET A 67 -4.42 11.68 -6.95
N GLU A 68 -3.46 12.60 -7.02
CA GLU A 68 -3.29 13.54 -8.14
C GLU A 68 -3.15 12.80 -9.48
N LYS A 69 -2.37 11.71 -9.46
CA LYS A 69 -2.16 10.84 -10.63
C LYS A 69 -3.31 9.85 -10.86
N LYS A 70 -4.39 9.92 -10.08
CA LYS A 70 -5.55 9.01 -10.13
C LYS A 70 -5.15 7.53 -10.03
N LEU A 71 -4.08 7.24 -9.29
CA LEU A 71 -3.65 5.87 -9.02
C LEU A 71 -4.50 5.29 -7.88
N PRO A 72 -5.05 4.08 -8.03
CA PRO A 72 -5.72 3.38 -6.94
C PRO A 72 -4.80 3.25 -5.73
N ASN A 73 -5.25 3.76 -4.57
CA ASN A 73 -4.47 3.77 -3.34
C ASN A 73 -5.36 3.51 -2.12
N PHE A 74 -4.73 3.06 -1.04
CA PHE A 74 -5.38 2.79 0.24
C PHE A 74 -4.41 3.09 1.37
N LEU A 75 -4.81 3.98 2.29
CA LEU A 75 -4.09 4.25 3.52
C LEU A 75 -4.60 3.31 4.61
N VAL A 76 -3.68 2.61 5.26
CA VAL A 76 -4.01 1.78 6.42
C VAL A 76 -3.85 2.62 7.67
N ILE A 77 -4.90 2.70 8.48
CA ILE A 77 -4.91 3.34 9.78
C ILE A 77 -5.12 2.22 10.80
N ASP A 78 -4.12 1.99 11.64
CA ASP A 78 -4.15 0.97 12.67
C ASP A 78 -4.58 1.62 13.99
N ALA A 79 -5.75 1.24 14.50
CA ALA A 79 -6.28 1.78 15.75
C ALA A 79 -5.48 1.33 16.98
N GLY A 80 -4.59 0.33 16.83
CA GLY A 80 -3.97 -0.35 17.95
C GLY A 80 -4.97 -1.25 18.68
N LEU A 81 -4.52 -2.44 19.06
CA LEU A 81 -5.06 -3.22 20.16
C LEU A 81 -3.93 -3.38 21.17
#